data_AF-A0AAD8YAE1-F1
#
_entry.id   AF-A0AAD8YAE1-F1
#
_cell.length_a   1.000
_cell.length_b   1.000
_cell.length_c   1.000
_cell.angle_alpha   90.00
_cell.angle_beta   90.00
_cell.angle_gamma   90.00
#
_symmetry.space_group_name_H-M   'P 1'
#
loop_
_entity.id
_entity.type
_entity.pdbx_description
1 polymer ?
#
loop_
_entity_poly.entity_id
_entity_poly.type
_entity_poly.pdbx_seq_one_letter_code
_entity_poly.pdbx_strand_id
1 'polypeptide(L)'
;MVKLSSAGLAAAVMLPTCAAFAPASSYLTNTGMKSLVATNMIPAELVTEVPAALLSAADVATNTATAAASSTNLLSFSDQGQNLAGIFFQASLLPYLGFLYFLSFRGNRTPNLGNFGWQYLLLFVLGTIPSGIITKSVYGLSLANVDWLHGGAEALLTMTNVLIVLGFREAMTNPSYSENGSKYGNTPKFVAGGIALAFAATCALGTKLGFEGHSAFLYGIGNLPVDTVTSLPFVMHSEPENALSIPTWAIHCSSVIEFLFAMDIIWKFSETTGNEKWKGLTWGMLPLHASGICACTYHFFYNPSSLQFLVELQAFFTLLGNLTVAIAAYRIADSNGWNLRELNPFPKSEVSPEGIAIDEAAALPYNVMETSESELVLAGKLAALTIGSSYIIKYGELAFDLPFSENGVAAGAMVFGFPAITAFLYYNRGKEETGEGFSLPSFGGKDGEGLSMADVKKFGVSGTLAYVLTELAFWAVAFPVASTALYQTTGHWPDVFNDNSDRAAVLAFIFTGANIARLLVPLRLGAALALAPWVDENIINRGGASEE
;
A
#
# COMPACT_ATOMS: atom_id res chain seq x y z
N MET A 1 -8.77 57.82 -31.29
CA MET A 1 -8.52 56.37 -31.40
C MET A 1 -7.24 56.06 -30.63
N VAL A 2 -7.20 54.88 -30.01
CA VAL A 2 -6.18 54.34 -29.08
C VAL A 2 -6.45 54.65 -27.60
N LYS A 3 -6.75 53.55 -26.88
CA LYS A 3 -7.16 53.39 -25.48
C LYS A 3 -5.95 53.30 -24.54
N LEU A 4 -6.12 53.78 -23.31
CA LEU A 4 -5.39 53.34 -22.11
C LEU A 4 -5.93 51.98 -21.60
N SER A 5 -5.04 51.14 -21.04
CA SER A 5 -5.26 50.26 -19.86
C SER A 5 -3.93 49.57 -19.53
N SER A 6 -3.18 49.97 -18.50
CA SER A 6 -3.28 49.58 -17.08
C SER A 6 -2.62 48.23 -16.73
N ALA A 7 -1.45 48.35 -16.07
CA ALA A 7 -0.92 47.55 -14.97
C ALA A 7 -1.32 46.06 -14.85
N GLY A 8 -0.36 45.17 -15.12
CA GLY A 8 -0.33 43.79 -14.63
C GLY A 8 0.62 43.67 -13.46
N LEU A 9 0.07 43.41 -12.28
CA LEU A 9 0.73 43.17 -11.01
C LEU A 9 1.58 41.89 -11.10
N ALA A 10 2.89 41.98 -10.88
CA ALA A 10 3.76 40.81 -10.76
C ALA A 10 3.48 40.10 -9.43
N ALA A 11 2.72 39.00 -9.48
CA ALA A 11 2.61 38.07 -8.36
C ALA A 11 3.81 37.13 -8.40
N ALA A 12 4.76 37.35 -7.49
CA ALA A 12 5.83 36.41 -7.21
C ALA A 12 5.22 35.08 -6.73
N VAL A 13 5.30 34.05 -7.57
CA VAL A 13 4.98 32.68 -7.15
C VAL A 13 6.18 32.17 -6.35
N MET A 14 6.10 32.31 -5.03
CA MET A 14 6.89 31.53 -4.09
C MET A 14 6.53 30.05 -4.27
N LEU A 15 7.49 29.24 -4.71
CA LEU A 15 7.41 27.78 -4.69
C LEU A 15 7.26 27.32 -3.23
N PRO A 16 6.18 26.61 -2.84
CA PRO A 16 6.13 25.96 -1.55
C PRO A 16 6.98 24.69 -1.61
N THR A 17 8.08 24.67 -0.86
CA THR A 17 8.76 23.44 -0.46
C THR A 17 7.84 22.67 0.49
N CYS A 18 7.05 21.73 -0.03
CA CYS A 18 6.30 20.80 0.83
C CYS A 18 7.25 19.72 1.37
N ALA A 19 7.90 20.04 2.49
CA ALA A 19 8.24 19.05 3.49
C ALA A 19 6.94 18.70 4.22
N ALA A 20 6.35 17.54 3.95
CA ALA A 20 5.19 17.04 4.68
C ALA A 20 5.44 15.58 5.08
N PHE A 21 5.34 15.33 6.39
CA PHE A 21 5.51 14.05 7.10
C PHE A 21 6.94 13.52 7.32
N ALA A 22 7.85 14.39 7.75
CA ALA A 22 8.97 13.98 8.60
C ALA A 22 8.74 14.57 10.00
N PRO A 23 8.74 13.78 11.10
CA PRO A 23 9.00 14.38 12.40
C PRO A 23 10.40 14.99 12.35
N ALA A 24 10.59 16.13 13.02
CA ALA A 24 11.86 16.84 13.03
C ALA A 24 12.96 15.91 13.57
N SER A 25 13.88 15.47 12.70
CA SER A 25 15.14 14.90 13.15
C SER A 25 15.92 15.98 13.88
N SER A 26 16.28 15.67 15.11
CA SER A 26 16.91 16.55 16.07
C SER A 26 18.29 17.06 15.61
N TYR A 27 18.54 18.27 16.07
CA TYR A 27 19.74 19.07 15.91
C TYR A 27 20.94 18.43 16.61
N LEU A 28 22.10 18.46 15.95
CA LEU A 28 23.38 18.53 16.63
C LEU A 28 24.15 19.78 16.20
N THR A 29 24.53 20.50 17.25
CA THR A 29 25.37 21.69 17.39
C THR A 29 26.52 21.83 16.38
N ASN A 30 26.71 23.05 15.86
CA ASN A 30 28.06 23.55 15.66
C ASN A 30 28.20 25.01 16.06
N THR A 31 28.86 25.20 17.20
CA THR A 31 29.36 26.46 17.72
C THR A 31 30.46 27.02 16.82
N GLY A 32 30.25 28.25 16.34
CA GLY A 32 31.32 29.20 16.07
C GLY A 32 32.00 29.12 14.70
N MET A 33 31.52 29.92 13.75
CA MET A 33 32.44 30.68 12.90
C MET A 33 31.76 31.93 12.32
N LYS A 34 32.46 33.05 12.47
CA LYS A 34 32.01 34.41 12.14
C LYS A 34 31.70 34.56 10.65
N SER A 35 30.67 35.34 10.38
CA SER A 35 30.38 35.99 9.09
C SER A 35 31.65 36.50 8.41
N LEU A 36 31.89 36.03 7.18
CA LEU A 36 32.64 36.73 6.15
C LEU A 36 31.86 36.56 4.85
N VAL A 37 31.06 37.57 4.55
CA VAL A 37 30.47 37.80 3.23
C VAL A 37 31.63 38.04 2.27
N ALA A 38 31.93 37.05 1.43
CA ALA A 38 32.72 37.22 0.22
C ALA A 38 31.79 36.96 -0.97
N THR A 39 31.28 38.05 -1.53
CA THR A 39 30.64 38.09 -2.85
C THR A 39 31.67 37.73 -3.91
N ASN A 40 31.79 36.45 -4.26
CA ASN A 40 32.39 36.07 -5.52
C ASN A 40 31.30 36.03 -6.58
N MET A 41 31.22 37.13 -7.34
CA MET A 41 30.48 37.19 -8.58
C MET A 41 31.06 36.17 -9.57
N ILE A 42 30.25 35.19 -9.95
CA ILE A 42 30.50 34.37 -11.13
C ILE A 42 30.34 35.29 -12.36
N PRO A 43 31.29 35.30 -13.32
CA PRO A 43 31.15 36.09 -14.54
C PRO A 43 29.91 35.66 -15.33
N ALA A 44 29.16 36.65 -15.84
CA ALA A 44 27.89 36.49 -16.53
C ALA A 44 28.00 35.89 -17.96
N GLU A 45 28.94 34.98 -18.22
CA GLU A 45 29.19 34.39 -19.54
C GLU A 45 29.28 32.86 -19.56
N LEU A 46 28.65 32.17 -18.60
CA LEU A 46 28.47 30.71 -18.67
C LEU A 46 27.11 30.23 -18.12
N VAL A 47 26.03 30.89 -18.54
CA VAL A 47 24.67 30.35 -18.43
C VAL A 47 24.17 30.08 -19.84
N THR A 48 24.70 29.04 -20.46
CA THR A 48 24.16 28.49 -21.71
C THR A 48 23.18 27.37 -21.37
N GLU A 49 21.91 27.67 -21.63
CA GLU A 49 20.77 26.79 -21.87
C GLU A 49 20.40 25.78 -20.78
N VAL A 50 19.42 26.18 -19.97
CA VAL A 50 18.49 25.21 -19.36
C VAL A 50 17.70 24.55 -20.50
N PRO A 51 17.72 23.21 -20.65
CA PRO A 51 17.02 22.54 -21.73
C PRO A 51 15.52 22.83 -21.69
N ALA A 52 14.94 23.21 -22.84
CA ALA A 52 13.51 23.46 -23.00
C ALA A 52 12.61 22.29 -22.52
N ALA A 53 13.18 21.08 -22.40
CA ALA A 53 12.52 19.90 -21.86
C ALA A 53 12.05 20.07 -20.39
N LEU A 54 12.81 20.77 -19.54
CA LEU A 54 12.50 20.90 -18.11
C LEU A 54 11.36 21.91 -17.85
N LEU A 55 11.28 22.96 -18.66
CA LEU A 55 10.17 23.93 -18.65
C LEU A 55 8.88 23.31 -19.21
N SER A 56 8.99 22.44 -20.23
CA SER A 56 7.84 21.71 -20.76
C SER A 56 7.22 20.72 -19.75
N ALA A 57 8.02 20.13 -18.86
CA ALA A 57 7.54 19.19 -17.86
C ALA A 57 6.67 19.87 -16.79
N ALA A 58 7.01 21.09 -16.39
CA ALA A 58 6.20 21.89 -15.46
C ALA A 58 4.89 22.35 -16.11
N ASP A 59 4.92 22.80 -17.37
CA ASP A 59 3.72 23.18 -18.12
C ASP A 59 2.81 21.96 -18.41
N VAL A 60 3.38 20.77 -18.64
CA VAL A 60 2.63 19.51 -18.81
C VAL A 60 1.99 19.07 -17.50
N ALA A 61 2.70 19.15 -16.36
CA ALA A 61 2.13 18.83 -15.05
C ALA A 61 0.95 19.76 -14.69
N THR A 62 1.06 21.04 -15.03
CA THR A 62 0.01 22.04 -14.78
C THR A 62 -1.22 21.80 -15.68
N ASN A 63 -1.02 21.44 -16.96
CA ASN A 63 -2.11 21.14 -17.89
C ASN A 63 -2.82 19.79 -17.61
N THR A 64 -2.12 18.85 -16.99
CA THR A 64 -2.70 17.54 -16.59
C THR A 64 -3.64 17.71 -15.38
N ALA A 65 -3.31 18.63 -14.46
CA ALA A 65 -4.18 18.98 -13.33
C ALA A 65 -5.47 19.70 -13.77
N THR A 66 -5.43 20.53 -14.81
CA THR A 66 -6.62 21.20 -15.37
C THR A 66 -7.50 20.28 -16.23
N ALA A 67 -6.92 19.29 -16.93
CA ALA A 67 -7.69 18.28 -17.67
C ALA A 67 -8.48 17.33 -16.72
N ALA A 68 -7.97 17.09 -15.51
CA ALA A 68 -8.67 16.32 -14.47
C ALA A 68 -9.91 17.03 -13.91
N ALA A 69 -10.09 18.33 -14.16
CA ALA A 69 -11.18 19.13 -13.63
C ALA A 69 -12.41 19.28 -14.57
N SER A 70 -12.47 18.51 -15.67
CA SER A 70 -13.67 18.53 -16.54
C SER A 70 -14.80 17.66 -15.97
N SER A 71 -16.04 18.14 -16.03
CA SER A 71 -17.23 17.50 -15.45
C SER A 71 -17.56 16.13 -16.05
N THR A 72 -17.07 15.82 -17.25
CA THR A 72 -17.15 14.49 -17.89
C THR A 72 -16.12 13.50 -17.35
N ASN A 73 -14.97 13.97 -16.85
CA ASN A 73 -13.94 13.11 -16.24
C ASN A 73 -14.31 12.67 -14.82
N LEU A 74 -14.97 13.55 -14.05
CA LEU A 74 -15.53 13.22 -12.73
C LEU A 74 -16.58 12.08 -12.78
N LEU A 75 -17.28 11.93 -13.91
CA LEU A 75 -18.29 10.89 -14.10
C LEU A 75 -17.69 9.50 -14.41
N SER A 76 -16.50 9.44 -15.03
CA SER A 76 -15.78 8.16 -15.20
C SER A 76 -15.14 7.66 -13.90
N PHE A 77 -14.75 8.59 -13.02
CA PHE A 77 -14.34 8.28 -11.64
C PHE A 77 -15.50 7.81 -10.78
N SER A 78 -16.70 8.36 -10.97
CA SER A 78 -17.87 7.83 -10.26
C SER A 78 -18.15 6.39 -10.67
N ASP A 79 -18.00 5.98 -11.93
CA ASP A 79 -18.28 4.58 -12.31
C ASP A 79 -17.31 3.55 -11.70
N GLN A 80 -16.03 3.90 -11.49
CA GLN A 80 -15.10 3.07 -10.70
C GLN A 80 -15.34 3.22 -9.18
N GLY A 81 -15.70 4.41 -8.70
CA GLY A 81 -15.99 4.70 -7.29
C GLY A 81 -17.38 4.26 -6.79
N GLN A 82 -18.25 3.78 -7.67
CA GLN A 82 -19.59 3.26 -7.32
C GLN A 82 -19.64 1.72 -7.32
N ASN A 83 -18.60 1.02 -7.81
CA ASN A 83 -18.49 -0.43 -7.69
C ASN A 83 -17.76 -0.83 -6.40
N LEU A 84 -17.99 -2.06 -5.93
CA LEU A 84 -17.51 -2.52 -4.63
C LEU A 84 -15.97 -2.45 -4.49
N ALA A 85 -15.25 -2.76 -5.58
CA ALA A 85 -13.79 -2.71 -5.61
C ALA A 85 -13.26 -1.28 -5.38
N GLY A 86 -13.81 -0.28 -6.08
CA GLY A 86 -13.40 1.11 -5.92
C GLY A 86 -13.65 1.65 -4.51
N ILE A 87 -14.77 1.27 -3.90
CA ILE A 87 -15.07 1.64 -2.51
C ILE A 87 -14.02 1.07 -1.55
N PHE A 88 -13.67 -0.21 -1.68
CA PHE A 88 -12.65 -0.82 -0.83
C PHE A 88 -11.25 -0.23 -1.07
N PHE A 89 -10.85 0.02 -2.31
CA PHE A 89 -9.56 0.68 -2.58
C PHE A 89 -9.50 2.08 -1.99
N GLN A 90 -10.55 2.90 -2.14
CA GLN A 90 -10.61 4.23 -1.54
C GLN A 90 -10.59 4.17 0.00
N ALA A 91 -11.38 3.28 0.59
CA ALA A 91 -11.42 3.07 2.02
C ALA A 91 -10.08 2.58 2.58
N SER A 92 -9.28 1.85 1.77
CA SER A 92 -7.98 1.31 2.17
C SER A 92 -6.90 2.38 2.37
N LEU A 93 -7.10 3.59 1.85
CA LEU A 93 -6.12 4.68 1.97
C LEU A 93 -5.97 5.13 3.43
N LEU A 94 -7.07 5.33 4.15
CA LEU A 94 -7.04 5.78 5.55
C LEU A 94 -6.22 4.84 6.46
N PRO A 95 -6.47 3.52 6.49
CA PRO A 95 -5.64 2.62 7.28
C PRO A 95 -4.20 2.56 6.77
N TYR A 96 -3.94 2.72 5.47
CA TYR A 96 -2.56 2.79 4.97
C TYR A 96 -1.80 4.01 5.50
N LEU A 97 -2.46 5.18 5.54
CA LEU A 97 -1.87 6.38 6.14
C LEU A 97 -1.64 6.19 7.65
N GLY A 98 -2.55 5.52 8.34
CA GLY A 98 -2.36 5.11 9.74
C GLY A 98 -1.14 4.19 9.90
N PHE A 99 -0.97 3.20 9.02
CA PHE A 99 0.20 2.34 8.97
C PHE A 99 1.49 3.15 8.81
N LEU A 100 1.56 4.05 7.82
CA LEU A 100 2.75 4.89 7.61
C LEU A 100 3.04 5.77 8.82
N TYR A 101 2.02 6.37 9.43
CA TYR A 101 2.16 7.20 10.62
C TYR A 101 2.76 6.41 11.79
N PHE A 102 2.16 5.27 12.15
CA PHE A 102 2.66 4.47 13.27
C PHE A 102 4.00 3.84 12.97
N LEU A 103 4.23 3.36 11.75
CA LEU A 103 5.51 2.74 11.36
C LEU A 103 6.66 3.76 11.41
N SER A 104 6.38 5.01 11.04
CA SER A 104 7.36 6.12 11.06
C SER A 104 7.65 6.66 12.46
N PHE A 105 7.03 6.13 13.51
CA PHE A 105 7.38 6.51 14.87
C PHE A 105 8.85 6.20 15.14
N ARG A 106 9.61 7.21 15.57
CA ARG A 106 11.07 7.15 15.76
C ARG A 106 11.53 5.99 16.66
N GLY A 107 10.76 5.67 17.70
CA GLY A 107 11.06 4.54 18.59
C GLY A 107 11.02 3.16 17.90
N ASN A 108 10.38 3.05 16.72
CA ASN A 108 10.35 1.81 15.95
C ASN A 108 11.68 1.45 15.33
N ARG A 109 12.57 2.43 15.13
CA ARG A 109 13.84 2.21 14.44
C ARG A 109 13.56 1.59 13.07
N THR A 110 12.59 2.15 12.35
CA THR A 110 12.30 1.74 10.97
C THR A 110 13.37 2.35 10.06
N PRO A 111 14.10 1.57 9.26
CA PRO A 111 15.17 2.11 8.44
C PRO A 111 14.66 3.10 7.40
N ASN A 112 15.34 4.23 7.25
CA ASN A 112 14.88 5.37 6.45
C ASN A 112 14.58 5.03 5.00
N LEU A 113 15.41 4.19 4.37
CA LEU A 113 15.17 3.74 2.99
C LEU A 113 13.94 2.82 2.89
N GLY A 114 13.76 1.94 3.88
CA GLY A 114 12.60 1.05 3.93
C GLY A 114 11.30 1.82 4.18
N ASN A 115 11.33 2.79 5.11
CA ASN A 115 10.20 3.68 5.37
C ASN A 115 9.84 4.51 4.13
N PHE A 116 10.84 5.03 3.42
CA PHE A 116 10.64 5.69 2.13
C PHE A 116 9.98 4.77 1.10
N GLY A 117 10.36 3.49 1.04
CA GLY A 117 9.71 2.50 0.17
C GLY A 117 8.22 2.34 0.45
N TRP A 118 7.83 2.23 1.72
CA TRP A 118 6.42 2.20 2.13
C TRP A 118 5.67 3.48 1.73
N GLN A 119 6.29 4.66 1.88
CA GLN A 119 5.69 5.92 1.43
C GLN A 119 5.59 6.01 -0.09
N TYR A 120 6.60 5.51 -0.82
CA TYR A 120 6.65 5.50 -2.28
C TYR A 120 5.47 4.74 -2.89
N LEU A 121 4.90 3.76 -2.19
CA LEU A 121 3.69 3.05 -2.63
C LEU A 121 2.50 3.98 -2.91
N LEU A 122 2.44 5.15 -2.25
CA LEU A 122 1.41 6.15 -2.56
C LEU A 122 1.49 6.65 -4.00
N LEU A 123 2.67 6.64 -4.64
CA LEU A 123 2.80 6.98 -6.05
C LEU A 123 2.19 5.91 -6.96
N PHE A 124 2.25 4.63 -6.58
CA PHE A 124 1.49 3.59 -7.28
C PHE A 124 -0.01 3.88 -7.21
N VAL A 125 -0.54 4.16 -6.02
CA VAL A 125 -1.96 4.52 -5.83
C VAL A 125 -2.35 5.74 -6.66
N LEU A 126 -1.55 6.81 -6.60
CA LEU A 126 -1.78 8.04 -7.36
C LEU A 126 -1.62 7.82 -8.87
N GLY A 127 -0.74 6.91 -9.28
CA GLY A 127 -0.45 6.60 -10.68
C GLY A 127 -1.52 5.76 -11.37
N THR A 128 -2.23 4.90 -10.62
CA THR A 128 -3.36 4.14 -11.16
C THR A 128 -4.55 5.02 -11.53
N ILE A 129 -4.68 6.20 -10.90
CA ILE A 129 -5.72 7.19 -11.19
C ILE A 129 -5.69 7.69 -12.65
N PRO A 130 -4.63 8.38 -13.12
CA PRO A 130 -4.55 8.83 -14.52
C PRO A 130 -4.54 7.65 -15.48
N SER A 131 -3.96 6.51 -15.10
CA SER A 131 -3.98 5.30 -15.92
C SER A 131 -5.41 4.85 -16.19
N GLY A 132 -6.23 4.69 -15.15
CA GLY A 132 -7.63 4.31 -15.28
C GLY A 132 -8.45 5.30 -16.11
N ILE A 133 -8.20 6.61 -15.96
CA ILE A 133 -8.82 7.63 -16.83
C ILE A 133 -8.44 7.39 -18.29
N ILE A 134 -7.15 7.25 -18.59
CA ILE A 134 -6.67 7.10 -19.97
C ILE A 134 -7.24 5.82 -20.58
N THR A 135 -7.16 4.68 -19.88
CA THR A 135 -7.63 3.41 -20.41
C THR A 135 -9.12 3.43 -20.70
N LYS A 136 -9.91 4.04 -19.81
CA LYS A 136 -11.36 4.10 -19.97
C LYS A 136 -11.79 5.11 -21.02
N SER A 137 -11.20 6.31 -21.02
CA SER A 137 -11.62 7.42 -21.89
C SER A 137 -11.10 7.29 -23.33
N VAL A 138 -9.91 6.72 -23.53
CA VAL A 138 -9.27 6.61 -24.85
C VAL A 138 -9.56 5.26 -25.50
N TYR A 139 -9.42 4.16 -24.74
CA TYR A 139 -9.52 2.81 -25.30
C TYR A 139 -10.84 2.11 -24.97
N GLY A 140 -11.62 2.61 -24.00
CA GLY A 140 -12.84 1.94 -23.53
C GLY A 140 -12.58 0.66 -22.73
N LEU A 141 -11.33 0.38 -22.37
CA LEU A 141 -10.87 -0.85 -21.73
C LEU A 141 -10.63 -0.64 -20.21
N SER A 142 -10.65 -1.74 -19.46
CA SER A 142 -10.14 -1.75 -18.08
C SER A 142 -8.61 -1.60 -18.08
N LEU A 143 -8.05 -1.06 -17.00
CA LEU A 143 -6.60 -0.90 -16.86
C LEU A 143 -5.85 -2.22 -17.03
N ALA A 144 -6.40 -3.31 -16.48
CA ALA A 144 -5.86 -4.67 -16.59
C ALA A 144 -5.67 -5.17 -18.04
N ASN A 145 -6.38 -4.59 -19.01
CA ASN A 145 -6.29 -4.95 -20.43
C ASN A 145 -5.40 -4.00 -21.25
N VAL A 146 -4.80 -2.98 -20.62
CA VAL A 146 -3.91 -2.02 -21.29
C VAL A 146 -2.49 -2.13 -20.74
N ASP A 147 -1.75 -3.08 -21.30
CA ASP A 147 -0.49 -3.59 -20.76
C ASP A 147 0.54 -2.49 -20.49
N TRP A 148 0.77 -1.56 -21.42
CA TRP A 148 1.77 -0.50 -21.24
C TRP A 148 1.47 0.47 -20.08
N LEU A 149 0.20 0.76 -19.80
CA LEU A 149 -0.20 1.58 -18.64
C LEU A 149 -0.23 0.74 -17.37
N HIS A 150 -0.72 -0.50 -17.47
CA HIS A 150 -0.80 -1.44 -16.36
C HIS A 150 0.60 -1.76 -15.82
N GLY A 151 1.48 -2.29 -16.66
CA GLY A 151 2.87 -2.58 -16.30
C GLY A 151 3.64 -1.32 -15.90
N GLY A 152 3.36 -0.17 -16.51
CA GLY A 152 3.92 1.11 -16.10
C GLY A 152 3.54 1.49 -14.66
N ALA A 153 2.27 1.34 -14.29
CA ALA A 153 1.80 1.64 -12.94
C ALA A 153 2.42 0.66 -11.94
N GLU A 154 2.41 -0.63 -12.24
CA GLU A 154 2.93 -1.66 -11.35
C GLU A 154 4.47 -1.64 -11.22
N ALA A 155 5.19 -1.02 -12.14
CA ALA A 155 6.63 -0.76 -11.97
C ALA A 155 6.91 0.10 -10.72
N LEU A 156 5.98 0.99 -10.34
CA LEU A 156 6.06 1.76 -9.10
C LEU A 156 5.95 0.83 -7.87
N LEU A 157 5.09 -0.18 -7.93
CA LEU A 157 4.94 -1.18 -6.88
C LEU A 157 6.20 -2.06 -6.74
N THR A 158 6.81 -2.45 -7.87
CA THR A 158 8.08 -3.18 -7.87
C THR A 158 9.18 -2.35 -7.21
N MET A 159 9.28 -1.07 -7.55
CA MET A 159 10.27 -0.17 -6.94
C MET A 159 10.02 -0.01 -5.42
N THR A 160 8.77 0.05 -4.97
CA THR A 160 8.44 0.01 -3.53
C THR A 160 9.06 -1.21 -2.84
N ASN A 161 8.86 -2.41 -3.38
CA ASN A 161 9.39 -3.64 -2.78
C ASN A 161 10.92 -3.63 -2.71
N VAL A 162 11.58 -3.18 -3.78
CA VAL A 162 13.05 -3.04 -3.80
C VAL A 162 13.53 -2.07 -2.73
N LEU A 163 12.89 -0.90 -2.56
CA LEU A 163 13.27 0.07 -1.52
C LEU A 163 13.12 -0.49 -0.10
N ILE A 164 12.02 -1.22 0.16
CA ILE A 164 11.75 -1.89 1.43
C ILE A 164 12.86 -2.91 1.71
N VAL A 165 13.10 -3.81 0.76
CA VAL A 165 14.10 -4.88 0.89
C VAL A 165 15.51 -4.30 1.11
N LEU A 166 15.93 -3.31 0.31
CA LEU A 166 17.24 -2.70 0.44
C LEU A 166 17.42 -2.01 1.80
N GLY A 167 16.41 -1.26 2.25
CA GLY A 167 16.47 -0.52 3.52
C GLY A 167 16.55 -1.42 4.75
N PHE A 168 15.65 -2.41 4.84
CA PHE A 168 15.66 -3.34 5.96
C PHE A 168 16.88 -4.26 5.94
N ARG A 169 17.27 -4.78 4.78
CA ARG A 169 18.46 -5.63 4.68
C ARG A 169 19.73 -4.89 5.04
N GLU A 170 19.86 -3.61 4.68
CA GLU A 170 20.99 -2.81 5.11
C GLU A 170 21.05 -2.69 6.65
N ALA A 171 19.95 -2.31 7.28
CA ALA A 171 19.87 -2.19 8.74
C ALA A 171 20.20 -3.49 9.47
N MET A 172 19.81 -4.64 8.91
CA MET A 172 20.06 -5.95 9.49
C MET A 172 21.51 -6.44 9.36
N THR A 173 22.24 -5.99 8.34
CA THR A 173 23.48 -6.66 7.91
C THR A 173 24.71 -5.75 7.91
N ASN A 174 24.53 -4.44 8.02
CA ASN A 174 25.60 -3.47 8.03
C ASN A 174 25.94 -3.06 9.49
N PRO A 175 27.11 -3.47 10.04
CA PRO A 175 27.53 -3.07 11.38
C PRO A 175 27.76 -1.57 11.55
N SER A 176 27.95 -0.86 10.44
CA SER A 176 28.13 0.59 10.41
C SER A 176 26.88 1.33 9.94
N TYR A 177 25.71 0.67 9.96
CA TYR A 177 24.46 1.34 9.63
C TYR A 177 24.24 2.55 10.53
N SER A 178 23.87 3.66 9.92
CA SER A 178 23.39 4.85 10.63
C SER A 178 22.15 5.38 9.90
N GLU A 179 21.19 5.94 10.64
CA GLU A 179 19.97 6.46 10.03
C GLU A 179 20.26 7.58 9.00
N ASN A 180 21.31 8.36 9.24
CA ASN A 180 21.73 9.48 8.38
C ASN A 180 22.71 9.08 7.27
N GLY A 181 23.16 7.82 7.24
CA GLY A 181 24.21 7.35 6.33
C GLY A 181 23.95 5.93 5.84
N SER A 182 23.07 5.82 4.83
CA SER A 182 22.93 4.58 4.06
C SER A 182 24.16 4.37 3.17
N LYS A 183 24.65 3.14 3.08
CA LYS A 183 25.71 2.72 2.15
C LYS A 183 25.31 2.92 0.69
N TYR A 184 24.02 3.00 0.39
CA TYR A 184 23.49 3.30 -0.94
C TYR A 184 23.36 4.81 -1.22
N GLY A 185 23.54 5.65 -0.19
CA GLY A 185 23.31 7.09 -0.28
C GLY A 185 21.89 7.42 -0.76
N ASN A 186 21.77 8.44 -1.63
CA ASN A 186 20.50 8.86 -2.21
C ASN A 186 20.16 8.17 -3.54
N THR A 187 21.03 7.30 -4.06
CA THR A 187 20.88 6.67 -5.38
C THR A 187 19.54 5.95 -5.54
N PRO A 188 19.09 5.09 -4.60
CA PRO A 188 17.80 4.40 -4.75
C PRO A 188 16.61 5.37 -4.82
N LYS A 189 16.65 6.49 -4.08
CA LYS A 189 15.61 7.51 -4.09
C LYS A 189 15.57 8.26 -5.43
N PHE A 190 16.72 8.57 -6.01
CA PHE A 190 16.79 9.19 -7.33
C PHE A 190 16.30 8.27 -8.44
N VAL A 191 16.65 6.97 -8.39
CA VAL A 191 16.13 5.96 -9.33
C VAL A 191 14.61 5.87 -9.21
N ALA A 192 14.09 5.79 -7.98
CA ALA A 192 12.65 5.74 -7.74
C ALA A 192 11.92 7.00 -8.25
N GLY A 193 12.49 8.18 -8.03
CA GLY A 193 11.97 9.44 -8.60
C GLY A 193 11.99 9.44 -10.13
N GLY A 194 13.07 8.93 -10.73
CA GLY A 194 13.19 8.78 -12.18
C GLY A 194 12.12 7.86 -12.79
N ILE A 195 11.83 6.72 -12.15
CA ILE A 195 10.78 5.79 -12.58
C ILE A 195 9.40 6.46 -12.49
N ALA A 196 9.11 7.16 -11.39
CA ALA A 196 7.85 7.89 -11.23
C ALA A 196 7.65 8.98 -12.29
N LEU A 197 8.72 9.75 -12.59
CA LEU A 197 8.69 10.76 -13.64
C LEU A 197 8.55 10.15 -15.04
N ALA A 198 9.25 9.06 -15.33
CA ALA A 198 9.12 8.34 -16.59
C ALA A 198 7.69 7.83 -16.78
N PHE A 199 7.10 7.23 -15.74
CA PHE A 199 5.72 6.78 -15.77
C PHE A 199 4.73 7.95 -16.00
N ALA A 200 4.88 9.06 -15.26
CA ALA A 200 4.05 10.25 -15.46
C ALA A 200 4.16 10.79 -16.90
N ALA A 201 5.37 10.80 -17.47
CA ALA A 201 5.58 11.18 -18.87
C ALA A 201 4.91 10.20 -19.85
N THR A 202 4.96 8.90 -19.58
CA THR A 202 4.24 7.90 -20.40
C THR A 202 2.73 8.09 -20.35
N CYS A 203 2.14 8.40 -19.19
CA CYS A 203 0.73 8.74 -19.08
C CYS A 203 0.38 10.00 -19.91
N ALA A 204 1.24 11.02 -19.88
CA ALA A 204 0.98 12.28 -20.57
C ALA A 204 1.17 12.22 -22.10
N LEU A 205 2.09 11.38 -22.59
CA LEU A 205 2.53 11.36 -23.98
C LEU A 205 2.21 10.07 -24.72
N GLY A 206 1.97 8.95 -24.02
CA GLY A 206 1.86 7.61 -24.62
C GLY A 206 0.82 7.51 -25.74
N THR A 207 -0.37 8.07 -25.53
CA THR A 207 -1.44 8.11 -26.54
C THR A 207 -1.06 8.93 -27.77
N LYS A 208 -0.25 9.99 -27.60
CA LYS A 208 0.25 10.83 -28.71
C LYS A 208 1.43 10.19 -29.45
N LEU A 209 2.13 9.27 -28.79
CA LEU A 209 3.24 8.50 -29.36
C LEU A 209 2.75 7.23 -30.09
N GLY A 210 1.43 7.01 -30.15
CA GLY A 210 0.82 5.91 -30.89
C GLY A 210 0.66 4.61 -30.10
N PHE A 211 0.73 4.65 -28.77
CA PHE A 211 0.35 3.48 -27.98
C PHE A 211 -1.17 3.23 -28.09
N GLU A 212 -1.50 1.98 -28.34
CA GLU A 212 -2.86 1.45 -28.48
C GLU A 212 -3.29 0.70 -27.22
N GLY A 213 -4.56 0.27 -27.18
CA GLY A 213 -5.14 -0.43 -26.04
C GLY A 213 -4.39 -1.71 -25.65
N HIS A 214 -3.77 -2.41 -26.59
CA HIS A 214 -3.03 -3.66 -26.34
C HIS A 214 -1.52 -3.53 -26.63
N SER A 215 -1.00 -2.30 -26.67
CA SER A 215 0.45 -2.09 -26.79
C SER A 215 1.18 -2.68 -25.58
N ALA A 216 2.18 -3.51 -25.86
CA ALA A 216 2.97 -4.18 -24.83
C ALA A 216 3.82 -3.18 -24.02
N PHE A 217 3.90 -3.41 -22.71
CA PHE A 217 4.78 -2.63 -21.84
C PHE A 217 6.25 -2.79 -22.26
N LEU A 218 6.98 -1.66 -22.30
CA LEU A 218 8.36 -1.58 -22.79
C LEU A 218 8.54 -2.24 -24.18
N TYR A 219 7.54 -2.09 -25.06
CA TYR A 219 7.51 -2.71 -26.39
C TYR A 219 7.61 -4.24 -26.35
N GLY A 220 7.25 -4.86 -25.23
CA GLY A 220 7.32 -6.31 -25.05
C GLY A 220 8.75 -6.85 -25.04
N ILE A 221 9.73 -6.08 -24.54
CA ILE A 221 11.11 -6.57 -24.42
C ILE A 221 11.17 -7.92 -23.68
N GLY A 222 11.74 -8.92 -24.33
CA GLY A 222 11.77 -10.30 -23.84
C GLY A 222 10.59 -11.17 -24.29
N ASN A 223 9.55 -10.64 -24.94
CA ASN A 223 8.57 -11.49 -25.60
C ASN A 223 9.24 -12.30 -26.72
N LEU A 224 8.95 -13.60 -26.75
CA LEU A 224 9.30 -14.48 -27.86
C LEU A 224 8.46 -14.12 -29.10
N PRO A 225 9.04 -14.23 -30.32
CA PRO A 225 8.28 -14.08 -31.55
C PRO A 225 7.13 -15.10 -31.63
N VAL A 226 6.00 -14.70 -32.20
CA VAL A 226 4.79 -15.55 -32.32
C VAL A 226 5.10 -16.88 -33.02
N ASP A 227 5.90 -16.86 -34.09
CA ASP A 227 6.31 -18.07 -34.81
C ASP A 227 7.13 -19.02 -33.92
N THR A 228 7.93 -18.47 -33.00
CA THR A 228 8.68 -19.28 -32.03
C THR A 228 7.74 -19.91 -31.02
N VAL A 229 6.82 -19.14 -30.45
CA VAL A 229 5.85 -19.63 -29.46
C VAL A 229 4.97 -20.72 -30.05
N THR A 230 4.39 -20.48 -31.23
CA THR A 230 3.49 -21.43 -31.91
C THR A 230 4.21 -22.70 -32.39
N SER A 231 5.54 -22.68 -32.52
CA SER A 231 6.34 -23.86 -32.83
C SER A 231 6.63 -24.77 -31.61
N LEU A 232 6.37 -24.30 -30.39
CA LEU A 232 6.64 -25.06 -29.17
C LEU A 232 5.67 -26.25 -29.07
N PRO A 233 6.17 -27.48 -28.80
CA PRO A 233 5.37 -28.70 -28.89
C PRO A 233 4.28 -28.82 -27.82
N PHE A 234 4.33 -27.99 -26.77
CA PHE A 234 3.37 -28.00 -25.67
C PHE A 234 2.31 -26.91 -25.80
N VAL A 235 2.47 -25.95 -26.73
CA VAL A 235 1.50 -24.86 -26.90
C VAL A 235 0.25 -25.41 -27.59
N MET A 236 -0.88 -25.31 -26.90
CA MET A 236 -2.17 -25.79 -27.38
C MET A 236 -3.12 -24.65 -27.77
N HIS A 237 -2.86 -23.45 -27.26
CA HIS A 237 -3.70 -22.28 -27.46
C HIS A 237 -2.91 -21.09 -28.01
N SER A 238 -3.56 -20.25 -28.81
CA SER A 238 -3.00 -18.97 -29.24
C SER A 238 -3.09 -17.94 -28.11
N GLU A 239 -2.07 -17.12 -27.97
CA GLU A 239 -2.05 -16.03 -27.00
C GLU A 239 -3.20 -15.02 -27.27
N PRO A 240 -4.03 -14.70 -26.26
CA PRO A 240 -5.08 -13.69 -26.38
C PRO A 240 -4.53 -12.26 -26.57
N GLU A 241 -5.34 -11.38 -27.16
CA GLU A 241 -4.96 -9.98 -27.42
C GLU A 241 -4.63 -9.20 -26.14
N ASN A 242 -5.27 -9.55 -25.03
CA ASN A 242 -5.07 -8.93 -23.72
C ASN A 242 -4.04 -9.66 -22.84
N ALA A 243 -3.23 -10.55 -23.41
CA ALA A 243 -2.14 -11.18 -22.68
C ALA A 243 -1.07 -10.16 -22.28
N LEU A 244 -0.60 -10.27 -21.04
CA LEU A 244 0.42 -9.38 -20.50
C LEU A 244 1.79 -9.67 -21.13
N SER A 245 2.59 -8.64 -21.37
CA SER A 245 3.96 -8.81 -21.84
C SER A 245 4.88 -9.41 -20.76
N ILE A 246 6.04 -9.94 -21.16
CA ILE A 246 7.06 -10.46 -20.24
C ILE A 246 7.47 -9.42 -19.18
N PRO A 247 7.69 -8.13 -19.51
CA PRO A 247 7.96 -7.11 -18.51
C PRO A 247 6.85 -6.98 -17.46
N THR A 248 5.59 -7.03 -17.87
CA THR A 248 4.46 -6.94 -16.94
C THR A 248 4.30 -8.20 -16.11
N TRP A 249 4.46 -9.39 -16.69
CA TRP A 249 4.49 -10.65 -15.92
C TRP A 249 5.68 -10.70 -14.96
N ALA A 250 6.84 -10.14 -15.34
CA ALA A 250 7.99 -10.01 -14.46
C ALA A 250 7.63 -9.13 -13.26
N ILE A 251 6.96 -8.00 -13.48
CA ILE A 251 6.47 -7.14 -12.39
C ILE A 251 5.49 -7.88 -11.46
N HIS A 252 4.54 -8.64 -11.99
CA HIS A 252 3.62 -9.47 -11.17
C HIS A 252 4.36 -10.54 -10.36
N CYS A 253 5.29 -11.24 -10.99
CA CYS A 253 6.12 -12.23 -10.30
C CYS A 253 6.95 -11.55 -9.21
N SER A 254 7.56 -10.40 -9.51
CA SER A 254 8.29 -9.57 -8.56
C SER A 254 7.41 -9.16 -7.38
N SER A 255 6.23 -8.62 -7.66
CA SER A 255 5.33 -8.09 -6.63
C SER A 255 4.81 -9.16 -5.68
N VAL A 256 4.76 -10.43 -6.08
CA VAL A 256 4.41 -11.56 -5.22
C VAL A 256 5.65 -12.15 -4.52
N ILE A 257 6.73 -12.40 -5.27
CA ILE A 257 7.92 -13.12 -4.78
C ILE A 257 8.80 -12.20 -3.92
N GLU A 258 9.09 -10.98 -4.38
CA GLU A 258 9.85 -10.01 -3.60
C GLU A 258 9.08 -9.55 -2.38
N PHE A 259 7.74 -9.57 -2.42
CA PHE A 259 6.93 -9.29 -1.25
C PHE A 259 7.03 -10.41 -0.21
N LEU A 260 7.08 -11.69 -0.61
CA LEU A 260 7.41 -12.79 0.31
C LEU A 260 8.83 -12.63 0.90
N PHE A 261 9.78 -12.16 0.10
CA PHE A 261 11.12 -11.84 0.59
C PHE A 261 11.12 -10.67 1.59
N ALA A 262 10.33 -9.62 1.33
CA ALA A 262 10.12 -8.54 2.28
C ALA A 262 9.47 -9.04 3.57
N MET A 263 8.46 -9.91 3.50
CA MET A 263 7.86 -10.57 4.66
C MET A 263 8.90 -11.35 5.49
N ASP A 264 9.79 -12.12 4.86
CA ASP A 264 10.88 -12.84 5.55
C ASP A 264 11.87 -11.89 6.24
N ILE A 265 12.25 -10.80 5.57
CA ILE A 265 13.11 -9.76 6.13
C ILE A 265 12.44 -9.10 7.34
N ILE A 266 11.16 -8.73 7.26
CA ILE A 266 10.41 -8.12 8.36
C ILE A 266 10.27 -9.08 9.54
N TRP A 267 10.09 -10.37 9.29
CA TRP A 267 10.09 -11.39 10.35
C TRP A 267 11.40 -11.38 11.12
N LYS A 268 12.52 -11.47 10.40
CA LYS A 268 13.88 -11.47 10.97
C LYS A 268 14.24 -10.14 11.64
N PHE A 269 13.65 -9.03 11.19
CA PHE A 269 13.89 -7.71 11.78
C PHE A 269 13.44 -7.61 13.26
N SER A 270 12.60 -8.55 13.71
CA SER A 270 12.31 -8.71 15.14
C SER A 270 13.57 -8.97 15.98
N GLU A 271 14.49 -9.81 15.48
CA GLU A 271 15.76 -10.12 16.15
C GLU A 271 16.72 -8.93 16.10
N THR A 272 16.74 -8.24 14.95
CA THR A 272 17.56 -7.05 14.70
C THR A 272 17.21 -5.90 15.66
N THR A 273 15.93 -5.74 15.99
CA THR A 273 15.46 -4.70 16.91
C THR A 273 15.27 -5.20 18.35
N GLY A 274 15.23 -6.52 18.57
CA GLY A 274 14.84 -7.13 19.84
C GLY A 274 13.33 -7.01 20.15
N ASN A 275 12.50 -6.77 19.13
CA ASN A 275 11.06 -6.58 19.28
C ASN A 275 10.26 -7.59 18.44
N GLU A 276 9.74 -8.63 19.10
CA GLU A 276 8.93 -9.70 18.50
C GLU A 276 7.66 -9.20 17.77
N LYS A 277 7.18 -7.98 18.06
CA LYS A 277 5.99 -7.43 17.39
C LYS A 277 6.19 -7.21 15.88
N TRP A 278 7.42 -7.15 15.38
CA TRP A 278 7.73 -7.17 13.95
C TRP A 278 7.27 -8.46 13.23
N LYS A 279 7.27 -9.62 13.93
CA LYS A 279 6.65 -10.85 13.39
C LYS A 279 5.14 -10.66 13.21
N GLY A 280 4.50 -9.89 14.10
CA GLY A 280 3.11 -9.45 13.95
C GLY A 280 2.86 -8.61 12.70
N LEU A 281 3.80 -7.75 12.30
CA LEU A 281 3.71 -7.03 11.03
C LEU A 281 3.77 -7.98 9.83
N THR A 282 4.63 -9.01 9.89
CA THR A 282 4.69 -10.05 8.85
C THR A 282 3.34 -10.74 8.66
N TRP A 283 2.67 -11.12 9.76
CA TRP A 283 1.30 -11.66 9.69
C TRP A 283 0.31 -10.64 9.14
N GLY A 284 0.45 -9.37 9.51
CA GLY A 284 -0.37 -8.27 8.99
C GLY A 284 -0.21 -8.04 7.49
N MET A 285 0.92 -8.43 6.89
CA MET A 285 1.17 -8.33 5.45
C MET A 285 0.49 -9.44 4.64
N LEU A 286 0.06 -10.54 5.26
CA LEU A 286 -0.49 -11.70 4.55
C LEU A 286 -1.74 -11.39 3.70
N PRO A 287 -2.71 -10.56 4.14
CA PRO A 287 -3.83 -10.18 3.26
C PRO A 287 -3.36 -9.36 2.05
N LEU A 288 -2.31 -8.53 2.17
CA LEU A 288 -1.74 -7.81 1.01
C LEU A 288 -1.11 -8.78 0.01
N HIS A 289 -0.47 -9.86 0.49
CA HIS A 289 -0.02 -10.94 -0.37
C HIS A 289 -1.19 -11.61 -1.11
N ALA A 290 -2.28 -11.93 -0.41
CA ALA A 290 -3.50 -12.46 -1.03
C ALA A 290 -4.10 -11.51 -2.08
N SER A 291 -4.04 -10.20 -1.85
CA SER A 291 -4.42 -9.17 -2.82
C SER A 291 -3.60 -9.27 -4.12
N GLY A 292 -2.27 -9.41 -4.03
CA GLY A 292 -1.41 -9.61 -5.20
C GLY A 292 -1.71 -10.91 -5.96
N ILE A 293 -2.03 -11.99 -5.25
CA ILE A 293 -2.45 -13.27 -5.87
C ILE A 293 -3.78 -13.10 -6.62
N CYS A 294 -4.73 -12.29 -6.14
CA CYS A 294 -5.98 -12.00 -6.85
C CYS A 294 -5.70 -11.37 -8.22
N ALA A 295 -4.82 -10.36 -8.28
CA ALA A 295 -4.42 -9.72 -9.53
C ALA A 295 -3.78 -10.73 -10.50
N CYS A 296 -2.77 -11.48 -10.03
CA CYS A 296 -2.10 -12.50 -10.85
C CYS A 296 -3.07 -13.57 -11.36
N THR A 297 -4.02 -14.00 -10.52
CA THR A 297 -5.05 -14.98 -10.90
C THR A 297 -5.98 -14.41 -11.96
N TYR A 298 -6.40 -13.15 -11.83
CA TYR A 298 -7.26 -12.50 -12.83
C TYR A 298 -6.57 -12.41 -14.20
N HIS A 299 -5.28 -12.06 -14.21
CA HIS A 299 -4.46 -12.02 -15.42
C HIS A 299 -4.19 -13.40 -16.02
N PHE A 300 -3.99 -14.43 -15.19
CA PHE A 300 -3.85 -15.82 -15.64
C PHE A 300 -5.08 -16.31 -16.41
N PHE A 301 -6.28 -15.81 -16.11
CA PHE A 301 -7.49 -16.12 -16.88
C PHE A 301 -7.75 -15.15 -18.04
N TYR A 302 -6.83 -14.22 -18.32
CA TYR A 302 -7.00 -13.16 -19.31
C TYR A 302 -8.19 -12.24 -19.02
N ASN A 303 -8.34 -11.83 -17.76
CA ASN A 303 -9.23 -10.75 -17.33
C ASN A 303 -10.71 -10.87 -17.78
N PRO A 304 -11.37 -12.04 -17.73
CA PRO A 304 -12.73 -12.19 -18.24
C PRO A 304 -13.71 -11.46 -17.33
N SER A 305 -14.80 -10.95 -17.91
CA SER A 305 -15.81 -10.21 -17.14
C SER A 305 -16.53 -11.06 -16.10
N SER A 306 -16.61 -12.39 -16.28
CA SER A 306 -17.21 -13.31 -15.32
C SER A 306 -16.38 -13.52 -14.06
N LEU A 307 -15.07 -13.22 -14.09
CA LEU A 307 -14.18 -13.32 -12.92
C LEU A 307 -13.86 -11.96 -12.28
N GLN A 308 -14.65 -10.91 -12.57
CA GLN A 308 -14.48 -9.57 -11.97
C GLN A 308 -14.53 -9.58 -10.44
N PHE A 309 -15.15 -10.58 -9.81
CA PHE A 309 -15.11 -10.75 -8.37
C PHE A 309 -13.67 -10.87 -7.82
N LEU A 310 -12.70 -11.28 -8.64
CA LEU A 310 -11.28 -11.30 -8.24
C LEU A 310 -10.73 -9.89 -8.00
N VAL A 311 -11.19 -8.89 -8.76
CA VAL A 311 -10.82 -7.48 -8.57
C VAL A 311 -11.46 -6.93 -7.30
N GLU A 312 -12.70 -7.32 -7.01
CA GLU A 312 -13.38 -6.98 -5.76
C GLU A 312 -12.69 -7.61 -4.54
N LEU A 313 -12.28 -8.88 -4.67
CA LEU A 313 -11.57 -9.61 -3.65
C LEU A 313 -10.15 -9.07 -3.43
N GLN A 314 -9.47 -8.67 -4.50
CA GLN A 314 -8.20 -7.94 -4.44
C GLN A 314 -8.35 -6.68 -3.59
N ALA A 315 -9.38 -5.86 -3.87
CA ALA A 315 -9.64 -4.62 -3.16
C ALA A 315 -9.99 -4.85 -1.69
N PHE A 316 -10.82 -5.86 -1.41
CA PHE A 316 -11.14 -6.28 -0.05
C PHE A 316 -9.89 -6.67 0.72
N PHE A 317 -9.01 -7.47 0.12
CA PHE A 317 -7.75 -7.87 0.75
C PHE A 317 -6.76 -6.72 0.90
N THR A 318 -6.77 -5.72 0.00
CA THR A 318 -6.00 -4.48 0.18
C THR A 318 -6.49 -3.71 1.41
N LEU A 319 -7.80 -3.52 1.56
CA LEU A 319 -8.39 -2.86 2.73
C LEU A 319 -8.07 -3.62 4.02
N LEU A 320 -8.32 -4.94 4.03
CA LEU A 320 -8.03 -5.80 5.17
C LEU A 320 -6.54 -5.77 5.52
N GLY A 321 -5.68 -5.86 4.50
CA GLY A 321 -4.23 -5.82 4.64
C GLY A 321 -3.74 -4.50 5.22
N ASN A 322 -4.23 -3.38 4.71
CA ASN A 322 -3.90 -2.05 5.22
C ASN A 322 -4.34 -1.89 6.69
N LEU A 323 -5.51 -2.42 7.05
CA LEU A 323 -5.96 -2.46 8.45
C LEU A 323 -5.02 -3.31 9.33
N THR A 324 -4.64 -4.50 8.89
CA THR A 324 -3.81 -5.40 9.68
C THR A 324 -2.38 -4.88 9.84
N VAL A 325 -1.77 -4.29 8.80
CA VAL A 325 -0.46 -3.64 8.94
C VAL A 325 -0.54 -2.37 9.78
N ALA A 326 -1.63 -1.61 9.73
CA ALA A 326 -1.81 -0.43 10.59
C ALA A 326 -1.88 -0.81 12.07
N ILE A 327 -2.65 -1.86 12.40
CA ILE A 327 -2.73 -2.40 13.76
C ILE A 327 -1.36 -2.93 14.19
N ALA A 328 -0.64 -3.63 13.32
CA ALA A 328 0.70 -4.13 13.64
C ALA A 328 1.70 -2.99 13.90
N ALA A 329 1.72 -1.97 13.04
CA ALA A 329 2.57 -0.80 13.21
C ALA A 329 2.23 -0.02 14.49
N TYR A 330 0.94 0.14 14.82
CA TYR A 330 0.51 0.70 16.10
C TYR A 330 1.06 -0.10 17.28
N ARG A 331 0.95 -1.44 17.25
CA ARG A 331 1.47 -2.30 18.31
C ARG A 331 2.99 -2.15 18.47
N ILE A 332 3.74 -2.03 17.37
CA ILE A 332 5.19 -1.78 17.41
C ILE A 332 5.45 -0.39 18.04
N ALA A 333 4.77 0.65 17.56
CA ALA A 333 4.90 2.01 18.09
C ALA A 333 4.61 2.08 19.60
N ASP A 334 3.53 1.47 20.03
CA ASP A 334 3.10 1.40 21.43
C ASP A 334 4.14 0.69 22.32
N SER A 335 4.74 -0.43 21.88
CA SER A 335 5.85 -1.04 22.66
C SER A 335 7.06 -0.13 22.80
N ASN A 336 7.26 0.77 21.84
CA ASN A 336 8.42 1.62 21.78
C ASN A 336 8.15 3.00 22.40
N GLY A 337 7.03 3.16 23.12
CA GLY A 337 6.70 4.36 23.89
C GLY A 337 5.75 5.35 23.22
N TRP A 338 5.19 5.01 22.05
CA TRP A 338 4.16 5.86 21.42
C TRP A 338 2.96 6.02 22.35
N ASN A 339 2.44 7.24 22.44
CA ASN A 339 1.25 7.57 23.22
C ASN A 339 0.54 8.78 22.60
N LEU A 340 -0.65 9.13 23.09
CA LEU A 340 -1.48 10.21 22.52
C LEU A 340 -0.78 11.58 22.48
N ARG A 341 0.25 11.84 23.29
CA ARG A 341 1.00 13.11 23.25
C ARG A 341 1.78 13.26 21.94
N GLU A 342 2.14 12.16 21.29
CA GLU A 342 2.82 12.12 19.99
C GLU A 342 1.91 12.59 18.83
N LEU A 343 0.60 12.74 19.06
CA LEU A 343 -0.31 13.38 18.10
C LEU A 343 -0.21 14.91 18.11
N ASN A 344 0.38 15.51 19.14
CA ASN A 344 0.48 16.96 19.24
C ASN A 344 1.62 17.47 18.33
N PRO A 345 1.31 18.21 17.26
CA PRO A 345 2.35 18.77 16.39
C PRO A 345 3.14 19.92 17.04
N PHE A 346 2.70 20.42 18.20
CA PHE A 346 3.33 21.52 18.94
C PHE A 346 3.55 21.13 20.41
N PRO A 347 4.51 20.24 20.70
CA PRO A 347 4.82 19.87 22.08
C PRO A 347 5.25 21.11 22.89
N LYS A 348 4.72 21.25 24.12
CA LYS A 348 4.99 22.41 24.99
C LYS A 348 6.43 22.45 25.51
N SER A 349 7.14 21.32 25.48
CA SER A 349 8.56 21.19 25.81
C SER A 349 9.21 20.23 24.83
N GLU A 350 10.32 20.62 24.21
CA GLU A 350 11.10 19.81 23.28
C GLU A 350 11.88 18.66 23.97
N VAL A 351 11.90 18.65 25.30
CA VAL A 351 12.65 17.70 26.13
C VAL A 351 11.76 17.23 27.27
N SER A 352 10.88 16.27 27.01
CA SER A 352 10.29 15.45 28.07
C SER A 352 11.24 14.30 28.40
N PRO A 353 11.36 13.87 29.66
CA PRO A 353 12.16 12.68 30.00
C PRO A 353 11.77 11.44 29.20
N GLU A 354 10.47 11.27 28.92
CA GLU A 354 9.98 10.16 28.11
C GLU A 354 10.40 10.29 26.63
N GLY A 355 10.40 11.51 26.08
CA GLY A 355 10.84 11.79 24.72
C GLY A 355 12.34 11.52 24.54
N ILE A 356 13.16 11.94 25.51
CA ILE A 356 14.60 11.65 25.52
C ILE A 356 14.85 10.14 25.57
N ALA A 357 14.13 9.40 26.42
CA ALA A 357 14.27 7.95 26.50
C ALA A 357 13.91 7.24 25.19
N ILE A 358 12.89 7.72 24.47
CA ILE A 358 12.55 7.24 23.13
C ILE A 358 13.68 7.52 22.14
N ASP A 359 14.26 8.71 22.17
CA ASP A 359 15.33 9.11 21.27
C ASP A 359 16.64 8.33 21.55
N GLU A 360 16.94 8.09 22.82
CA GLU A 360 18.07 7.25 23.25
C GLU A 360 17.88 5.80 22.79
N ALA A 361 16.67 5.24 22.96
CA ALA A 361 16.34 3.90 22.48
C ALA A 361 16.41 3.80 20.95
N ALA A 362 15.96 4.85 20.23
CA ALA A 362 16.03 4.92 18.78
C ALA A 362 17.48 4.96 18.26
N ALA A 363 18.38 5.61 19.00
CA ALA A 363 19.79 5.72 18.66
C ALA A 363 20.63 4.46 18.93
N LEU A 364 20.05 3.43 19.56
CA LEU A 364 20.76 2.16 19.79
C LEU A 364 21.17 1.51 18.46
N PRO A 365 22.35 0.87 18.39
CA PRO A 365 22.76 0.11 17.20
C PRO A 365 21.88 -1.13 17.02
N TYR A 366 21.73 -1.58 15.78
CA TYR A 366 21.00 -2.82 15.49
C TYR A 366 21.79 -4.06 15.90
N ASN A 367 21.07 -5.12 16.23
CA ASN A 367 21.65 -6.46 16.35
C ASN A 367 21.92 -6.98 14.93
N VAL A 368 23.17 -6.90 14.50
CA VAL A 368 23.57 -7.31 13.14
C VAL A 368 23.46 -8.82 13.02
N MET A 369 22.81 -9.27 11.96
CA MET A 369 22.69 -10.68 11.60
C MET A 369 23.79 -11.08 10.63
N GLU A 370 24.38 -12.25 10.83
CA GLU A 370 25.31 -12.82 9.85
C GLU A 370 24.55 -13.17 8.55
N THR A 371 25.12 -12.76 7.42
CA THR A 371 24.58 -13.11 6.10
C THR A 371 25.34 -14.30 5.55
N SER A 372 24.61 -15.32 5.09
CA SER A 372 25.19 -16.47 4.40
C SER A 372 25.52 -16.18 2.92
N GLU A 373 24.95 -15.13 2.34
CA GLU A 373 25.03 -14.84 0.90
C GLU A 373 25.27 -13.35 0.57
N SER A 374 26.05 -13.10 -0.49
CA SER A 374 26.33 -11.74 -0.97
C SER A 374 25.12 -11.10 -1.66
N GLU A 375 25.08 -9.76 -1.69
CA GLU A 375 23.95 -9.00 -2.28
C GLU A 375 23.77 -9.29 -3.77
N LEU A 376 24.88 -9.46 -4.50
CA LEU A 376 24.86 -9.76 -5.92
C LEU A 376 24.26 -11.15 -6.21
N VAL A 377 24.59 -12.15 -5.38
CA VAL A 377 24.02 -13.50 -5.51
C VAL A 377 22.52 -13.47 -5.22
N LEU A 378 22.11 -12.76 -4.17
CA LEU A 378 20.69 -12.60 -3.85
C LEU A 378 19.94 -11.89 -4.98
N ALA A 379 20.45 -10.76 -5.48
CA ALA A 379 19.85 -10.03 -6.59
C ALA A 379 19.75 -10.89 -7.86
N GLY A 380 20.81 -11.67 -8.16
CA GLY A 380 20.81 -12.61 -9.28
C GLY A 380 19.75 -13.71 -9.14
N LYS A 381 19.58 -14.27 -7.94
CA LYS A 381 18.53 -15.28 -7.66
C LYS A 381 17.14 -14.70 -7.80
N LEU A 382 16.88 -13.53 -7.23
CA LEU A 382 15.58 -12.85 -7.34
C LEU A 382 15.27 -12.52 -8.81
N ALA A 383 16.23 -11.94 -9.54
CA ALA A 383 16.05 -11.65 -10.96
C ALA A 383 15.80 -12.93 -11.79
N ALA A 384 16.57 -13.99 -11.57
CA ALA A 384 16.38 -15.26 -12.27
C ALA A 384 15.03 -15.90 -11.95
N LEU A 385 14.59 -15.83 -10.69
CA LEU A 385 13.30 -16.35 -10.26
C LEU A 385 12.14 -15.53 -10.85
N THR A 386 12.24 -14.20 -10.86
CA THR A 386 11.24 -13.30 -11.44
C THR A 386 11.13 -13.49 -12.95
N ILE A 387 12.25 -13.49 -13.67
CA ILE A 387 12.27 -13.70 -15.13
C ILE A 387 11.87 -15.14 -15.48
N GLY A 388 12.37 -16.14 -14.76
CA GLY A 388 12.01 -17.53 -15.01
C GLY A 388 10.50 -17.75 -14.82
N SER A 389 9.94 -17.22 -13.73
CA SER A 389 8.50 -17.34 -13.44
C SER A 389 7.66 -16.60 -14.47
N SER A 390 8.08 -15.43 -14.96
CA SER A 390 7.31 -14.69 -15.96
C SER A 390 7.21 -15.44 -17.29
N TYR A 391 8.28 -16.08 -17.75
CA TYR A 391 8.25 -16.93 -18.94
C TYR A 391 7.44 -18.21 -18.72
N ILE A 392 7.61 -18.85 -17.56
CA ILE A 392 6.85 -20.06 -17.21
C ILE A 392 5.36 -19.77 -17.22
N ILE A 393 4.92 -18.65 -16.65
CA ILE A 393 3.50 -18.30 -16.62
C ILE A 393 3.02 -17.93 -18.03
N LYS A 394 3.60 -16.90 -18.65
CA LYS A 394 3.14 -16.38 -19.96
C LYS A 394 3.04 -17.44 -21.05
N TYR A 395 4.02 -18.35 -21.13
CA TYR A 395 4.04 -19.36 -22.19
C TYR A 395 3.57 -20.74 -21.72
N GLY A 396 3.69 -21.04 -20.42
CA GLY A 396 3.18 -22.30 -19.87
C GLY A 396 1.66 -22.30 -19.75
N GLU A 397 1.01 -21.17 -19.53
CA GLU A 397 -0.46 -21.08 -19.51
C GLU A 397 -1.08 -21.49 -20.86
N LEU A 398 -0.39 -21.24 -21.99
CA LEU A 398 -0.81 -21.67 -23.33
C LEU A 398 -0.84 -23.19 -23.52
N ALA A 399 -0.25 -23.95 -22.58
CA ALA A 399 -0.22 -25.41 -22.59
C ALA A 399 -1.46 -26.04 -21.94
N PHE A 400 -2.34 -25.25 -21.32
CA PHE A 400 -3.46 -25.76 -20.53
C PHE A 400 -4.78 -25.13 -20.96
N ASP A 401 -5.88 -25.89 -20.82
CA ASP A 401 -7.22 -25.36 -21.08
C ASP A 401 -7.72 -24.44 -19.96
N LEU A 402 -7.17 -24.58 -18.75
CA LEU A 402 -7.65 -23.89 -17.57
C LEU A 402 -7.66 -22.35 -17.72
N PRO A 403 -6.56 -21.67 -18.11
CA PRO A 403 -6.53 -20.23 -18.39
C PRO A 403 -7.63 -19.73 -19.34
N PHE A 404 -8.02 -20.57 -20.30
CA PHE A 404 -8.99 -20.24 -21.35
C PHE A 404 -10.42 -20.64 -20.97
N SER A 405 -10.61 -21.18 -19.76
CA SER A 405 -11.91 -21.59 -19.24
C SER A 405 -12.28 -20.73 -18.03
N GLU A 406 -13.40 -20.03 -18.11
CA GLU A 406 -13.90 -19.20 -17.02
C GLU A 406 -14.27 -20.07 -15.81
N ASN A 407 -13.37 -20.17 -14.83
CA ASN A 407 -13.49 -21.11 -13.73
C ASN A 407 -13.29 -20.43 -12.37
N GLY A 408 -14.40 -19.96 -11.79
CA GLY A 408 -14.40 -19.31 -10.47
C GLY A 408 -13.91 -20.20 -9.32
N VAL A 409 -14.08 -21.53 -9.42
CA VAL A 409 -13.62 -22.46 -8.38
C VAL A 409 -12.09 -22.59 -8.41
N ALA A 410 -11.51 -22.75 -9.60
CA ALA A 410 -10.05 -22.79 -9.75
C ALA A 410 -9.42 -21.45 -9.36
N ALA A 411 -10.03 -20.33 -9.78
CA ALA A 411 -9.60 -19.00 -9.39
C ALA A 411 -9.63 -18.82 -7.86
N GLY A 412 -10.72 -19.23 -7.19
CA GLY A 412 -10.81 -19.21 -5.74
C GLY A 412 -9.75 -20.09 -5.07
N ALA A 413 -9.51 -21.30 -5.60
CA ALA A 413 -8.49 -22.19 -5.08
C ALA A 413 -7.08 -21.59 -5.16
N MET A 414 -6.75 -20.87 -6.24
CA MET A 414 -5.48 -20.15 -6.37
C MET A 414 -5.39 -19.02 -5.33
N VAL A 415 -6.42 -18.17 -5.25
CA VAL A 415 -6.45 -17.02 -4.34
C VAL A 415 -6.33 -17.39 -2.87
N PHE A 416 -6.98 -18.47 -2.42
CA PHE A 416 -6.90 -18.90 -1.04
C PHE A 416 -5.75 -19.88 -0.79
N GLY A 417 -5.38 -20.70 -1.78
CA GLY A 417 -4.36 -21.74 -1.66
C GLY A 417 -2.96 -21.17 -1.45
N PHE A 418 -2.51 -20.23 -2.29
CA PHE A 418 -1.16 -19.67 -2.17
C PHE A 418 -0.94 -18.96 -0.83
N PRO A 419 -1.83 -18.03 -0.38
CA PRO A 419 -1.68 -17.40 0.94
C PRO A 419 -1.83 -18.40 2.09
N ALA A 420 -2.66 -19.44 1.98
CA ALA A 420 -2.75 -20.48 3.00
C ALA A 420 -1.46 -21.28 3.14
N ILE A 421 -0.78 -21.60 2.03
CA ILE A 421 0.56 -22.22 2.06
C ILE A 421 1.55 -21.29 2.74
N THR A 422 1.59 -20.00 2.34
CA THR A 422 2.45 -19.00 2.98
C THR A 422 2.19 -18.91 4.49
N ALA A 423 0.92 -18.84 4.89
CA ALA A 423 0.51 -18.83 6.30
C ALA A 423 0.96 -20.08 7.04
N PHE A 424 0.82 -21.27 6.42
CA PHE A 424 1.26 -22.53 7.00
C PHE A 424 2.78 -22.59 7.19
N LEU A 425 3.56 -22.04 6.24
CA LEU A 425 5.01 -21.95 6.36
C LEU A 425 5.43 -21.05 7.53
N TYR A 426 4.83 -19.87 7.67
CA TYR A 426 5.11 -18.98 8.81
C TYR A 426 4.60 -19.54 10.14
N TYR A 427 3.48 -20.28 10.13
CA TYR A 427 2.97 -21.00 11.29
C TYR A 427 4.00 -22.01 11.82
N ASN A 428 4.52 -22.87 10.93
CA ASN A 428 5.49 -23.90 11.31
C ASN A 428 6.80 -23.28 11.78
N ARG A 429 7.26 -22.23 11.09
CA ARG A 429 8.44 -21.48 11.51
C ARG A 429 8.29 -20.89 12.91
N GLY A 430 7.16 -20.22 13.19
CA GLY A 430 6.89 -19.68 14.53
C GLY A 430 6.90 -20.78 15.60
N LYS A 431 6.28 -21.93 15.30
CA LYS A 431 6.26 -23.10 16.20
C LYS A 431 7.65 -23.68 16.46
N GLU A 432 8.52 -23.74 15.46
CA GLU A 432 9.91 -24.19 15.61
C GLU A 432 10.73 -23.21 16.45
N GLU A 433 10.51 -21.90 16.30
CA GLU A 433 11.22 -20.85 17.04
C GLU A 433 10.79 -20.75 18.52
N THR A 434 9.48 -20.89 18.82
CA THR A 434 8.94 -20.63 20.18
C THR A 434 8.53 -21.88 20.96
N GLY A 435 8.43 -23.05 20.31
CA GLY A 435 7.95 -24.30 20.92
C GLY A 435 6.43 -24.38 21.13
N GLU A 436 5.69 -23.30 20.88
CA GLU A 436 4.22 -23.24 20.92
C GLU A 436 3.66 -22.99 19.53
N GLY A 437 2.60 -23.71 19.14
CA GLY A 437 1.86 -23.41 17.90
C GLY A 437 1.18 -22.04 17.99
N PHE A 438 0.78 -21.47 16.84
CA PHE A 438 0.15 -20.15 16.72
C PHE A 438 -0.68 -19.69 17.92
N SER A 439 -0.14 -18.71 18.64
CA SER A 439 -0.96 -17.75 19.35
C SER A 439 -1.42 -16.70 18.34
N LEU A 440 -2.73 -16.59 18.09
CA LEU A 440 -3.27 -15.36 17.51
C LEU A 440 -2.66 -14.20 18.30
N PRO A 441 -2.22 -13.10 17.65
CA PRO A 441 -1.81 -11.94 18.40
C PRO A 441 -2.95 -11.57 19.36
N SER A 442 -2.71 -11.75 20.66
CA SER A 442 -3.65 -11.27 21.67
C SER A 442 -3.79 -9.78 21.41
N PHE A 443 -5.01 -9.36 21.11
CA PHE A 443 -5.32 -7.96 20.87
C PHE A 443 -5.31 -7.14 22.18
N GLY A 444 -4.73 -7.66 23.27
CA GLY A 444 -4.58 -6.96 24.54
C GLY A 444 -4.97 -7.86 25.71
N GLY A 445 -4.09 -7.92 26.70
CA GLY A 445 -4.18 -8.76 27.90
C GLY A 445 -2.77 -9.18 28.29
N LYS A 446 -2.37 -9.02 29.56
CA LYS A 446 -1.01 -9.33 30.02
C LYS A 446 -0.62 -10.81 29.82
N ASP A 447 -1.59 -11.69 29.55
CA ASP A 447 -1.43 -13.14 29.61
C ASP A 447 -1.98 -13.88 28.36
N GLY A 448 -2.13 -13.21 27.21
CA GLY A 448 -2.49 -13.89 25.95
C GLY A 448 -3.98 -14.23 25.77
N GLU A 449 -4.86 -13.88 26.70
CA GLU A 449 -6.31 -13.89 26.44
C GLU A 449 -6.65 -12.85 25.36
N GLY A 450 -7.52 -13.20 24.42
CA GLY A 450 -7.97 -12.29 23.37
C GLY A 450 -8.83 -11.16 23.93
N LEU A 451 -8.97 -10.06 23.19
CA LEU A 451 -9.79 -8.92 23.61
C LEU A 451 -11.20 -9.36 24.00
N SER A 452 -11.58 -9.01 25.22
CA SER A 452 -12.87 -9.34 25.78
C SER A 452 -13.68 -8.09 26.10
N MET A 453 -14.99 -8.27 26.24
CA MET A 453 -15.83 -7.21 26.80
C MET A 453 -15.42 -6.86 28.25
N ALA A 454 -14.71 -7.74 28.96
CA ALA A 454 -14.20 -7.43 30.28
C ALA A 454 -13.12 -6.34 30.23
N ASP A 455 -12.31 -6.29 29.17
CA ASP A 455 -11.29 -5.26 28.99
C ASP A 455 -11.91 -3.89 28.74
N VAL A 456 -12.94 -3.83 27.89
CA VAL A 456 -13.72 -2.61 27.67
C VAL A 456 -14.32 -2.11 28.98
N LYS A 457 -14.86 -3.02 29.79
CA LYS A 457 -15.49 -2.70 31.08
C LYS A 457 -14.52 -2.22 32.16
N LYS A 458 -13.20 -2.43 32.02
CA LYS A 458 -12.19 -1.85 32.95
C LYS A 458 -12.22 -0.32 32.94
N PHE A 459 -12.67 0.30 31.84
CA PHE A 459 -12.87 1.74 31.72
C PHE A 459 -14.26 2.21 32.21
N GLY A 460 -15.01 1.36 32.94
CA GLY A 460 -16.28 1.72 33.55
C GLY A 460 -17.34 2.21 32.57
N VAL A 461 -17.97 3.34 32.89
CA VAL A 461 -19.02 3.98 32.08
C VAL A 461 -18.47 4.40 30.71
N SER A 462 -17.25 4.94 30.68
CA SER A 462 -16.58 5.43 29.48
C SER A 462 -16.29 4.31 28.48
N GLY A 463 -15.82 3.16 28.96
CA GLY A 463 -15.65 1.97 28.12
C GLY A 463 -16.97 1.43 27.56
N THR A 464 -18.02 1.40 28.38
CA THR A 464 -19.35 0.96 27.94
C THR A 464 -19.90 1.88 26.84
N LEU A 465 -19.76 3.20 27.01
CA LEU A 465 -20.23 4.16 26.03
C LEU A 465 -19.39 4.13 24.74
N ALA A 466 -18.07 3.95 24.85
CA ALA A 466 -17.20 3.75 23.69
C ALA A 466 -17.61 2.52 22.87
N TYR A 467 -17.92 1.39 23.53
CA TYR A 467 -18.43 0.21 22.85
C TYR A 467 -19.75 0.46 22.13
N VAL A 468 -20.70 1.15 22.77
CA VAL A 468 -21.97 1.50 22.14
C VAL A 468 -21.75 2.37 20.89
N LEU A 469 -20.88 3.37 20.97
CA LEU A 469 -20.54 4.22 19.83
C LEU A 469 -19.88 3.42 18.69
N THR A 470 -18.97 2.51 19.02
CA THR A 470 -18.32 1.64 18.03
C THR A 470 -19.31 0.69 17.36
N GLU A 471 -20.22 0.07 18.12
CA GLU A 471 -21.26 -0.80 17.56
C GLU A 471 -22.24 -0.02 16.68
N LEU A 472 -22.67 1.17 17.11
CA LEU A 472 -23.55 2.03 16.31
C LEU A 472 -22.85 2.44 15.01
N ALA A 473 -21.58 2.84 15.06
CA ALA A 473 -20.81 3.17 13.86
C ALA A 473 -20.64 1.97 12.92
N PHE A 474 -20.35 0.78 13.48
CA PHE A 474 -20.25 -0.45 12.71
C PHE A 474 -21.57 -0.76 11.99
N TRP A 475 -22.70 -0.76 12.68
CA TRP A 475 -24.01 -1.07 12.08
C TRP A 475 -24.49 0.02 11.12
N ALA A 476 -24.16 1.29 11.37
CA ALA A 476 -24.47 2.40 10.47
C ALA A 476 -23.78 2.27 9.09
N VAL A 477 -22.66 1.54 9.00
CA VAL A 477 -21.97 1.27 7.73
C VAL A 477 -22.34 -0.12 7.20
N ALA A 478 -22.30 -1.14 8.04
CA ALA A 478 -22.52 -2.52 7.63
C ALA A 478 -23.93 -2.76 7.09
N PHE A 479 -24.95 -2.13 7.70
CA PHE A 479 -26.34 -2.32 7.27
C PHE A 479 -26.61 -1.71 5.88
N PRO A 480 -26.23 -0.46 5.57
CA PRO A 480 -26.34 0.07 4.21
C PRO A 480 -25.56 -0.74 3.19
N VAL A 481 -24.32 -1.14 3.48
CA VAL A 481 -23.50 -1.95 2.56
C VAL A 481 -24.18 -3.29 2.25
N ALA A 482 -24.65 -4.00 3.27
CA ALA A 482 -25.36 -5.27 3.07
C ALA A 482 -26.67 -5.08 2.30
N SER A 483 -27.39 -3.99 2.57
CA SER A 483 -28.65 -3.67 1.90
C SER A 483 -28.45 -3.32 0.42
N THR A 484 -27.41 -2.54 0.11
CA THR A 484 -27.03 -2.21 -1.27
C THR A 484 -26.52 -3.43 -2.02
N ALA A 485 -25.70 -4.27 -1.39
CA ALA A 485 -25.23 -5.52 -1.98
C ALA A 485 -26.41 -6.44 -2.32
N LEU A 486 -27.39 -6.56 -1.42
CA LEU A 486 -28.60 -7.32 -1.68
C LEU A 486 -29.38 -6.77 -2.88
N TYR A 487 -29.61 -5.45 -2.93
CA TYR A 487 -30.28 -4.80 -4.06
C TYR A 487 -29.53 -4.99 -5.39
N GLN A 488 -28.21 -4.92 -5.38
CA GLN A 488 -27.38 -5.17 -6.57
C GLN A 488 -27.46 -6.62 -7.04
N THR A 489 -27.54 -7.58 -6.12
CA THR A 489 -27.67 -9.00 -6.48
C THR A 489 -29.07 -9.38 -6.96
N THR A 490 -30.13 -8.77 -6.43
CA THR A 490 -31.51 -9.16 -6.76
C THR A 490 -32.17 -8.23 -7.78
N GLY A 491 -31.62 -7.04 -8.00
CA GLY A 491 -32.16 -6.02 -8.92
C GLY A 491 -33.39 -5.27 -8.38
N HIS A 492 -33.79 -5.53 -7.13
CA HIS A 492 -34.95 -4.91 -6.48
C HIS A 492 -34.84 -4.94 -4.95
N TRP A 493 -35.68 -4.16 -4.27
CA TRP A 493 -35.78 -4.24 -2.81
C TRP A 493 -36.58 -5.49 -2.39
N PRO A 494 -36.16 -6.22 -1.34
CA PRO A 494 -36.79 -7.49 -0.98
C PRO A 494 -38.24 -7.32 -0.49
N ASP A 495 -39.18 -8.09 -1.06
CA ASP A 495 -40.54 -8.24 -0.54
C ASP A 495 -40.62 -9.42 0.45
N VAL A 496 -40.25 -9.13 1.70
CA VAL A 496 -40.31 -10.12 2.79
C VAL A 496 -41.75 -10.46 3.24
N PHE A 497 -42.77 -9.80 2.72
CA PHE A 497 -44.16 -10.01 3.12
C PHE A 497 -44.91 -10.94 2.17
N ASN A 498 -44.61 -10.89 0.88
CA ASN A 498 -45.35 -11.65 -0.13
C ASN A 498 -44.50 -12.66 -0.90
N ASP A 499 -43.17 -12.55 -0.89
CA ASP A 499 -42.28 -13.41 -1.68
C ASP A 499 -41.41 -14.34 -0.82
N ASN A 500 -41.52 -15.64 -1.05
CA ASN A 500 -40.74 -16.65 -0.33
C ASN A 500 -39.27 -16.75 -0.80
N SER A 501 -39.00 -16.39 -2.07
CA SER A 501 -37.65 -16.36 -2.62
C SER A 501 -36.84 -15.18 -2.05
N ASP A 502 -37.45 -14.01 -1.91
CA ASP A 502 -36.81 -12.85 -1.27
C ASP A 502 -36.54 -13.08 0.22
N ARG A 503 -37.44 -13.75 0.93
CA ARG A 503 -37.17 -14.19 2.32
C ARG A 503 -35.93 -15.07 2.40
N ALA A 504 -35.78 -16.02 1.49
CA ALA A 504 -34.62 -16.91 1.46
C ALA A 504 -33.32 -16.15 1.13
N ALA A 505 -33.36 -15.21 0.18
CA ALA A 505 -32.23 -14.36 -0.16
C ALA A 505 -31.80 -13.46 1.00
N VAL A 506 -32.76 -12.82 1.68
CA VAL A 506 -32.51 -12.01 2.89
C VAL A 506 -31.89 -12.86 3.99
N LEU A 507 -32.40 -14.08 4.23
CA LEU A 507 -31.84 -14.98 5.24
C LEU A 507 -30.41 -15.43 4.91
N ALA A 508 -30.10 -15.70 3.64
CA ALA A 508 -28.74 -16.05 3.21
C ALA A 508 -27.77 -14.87 3.38
N PHE A 509 -28.22 -13.65 3.08
CA PHE A 509 -27.45 -12.43 3.31
C PHE A 509 -27.25 -12.14 4.80
N ILE A 510 -28.28 -12.30 5.63
CA ILE A 510 -28.17 -12.19 7.09
C ILE A 510 -27.19 -13.23 7.62
N PHE A 511 -27.27 -14.48 7.16
CA PHE A 511 -26.35 -15.54 7.58
C PHE A 511 -24.89 -15.18 7.24
N THR A 512 -24.65 -14.75 6.00
CA THR A 512 -23.32 -14.35 5.54
C THR A 512 -22.81 -13.12 6.31
N GLY A 513 -23.62 -12.07 6.37
CA GLY A 513 -23.31 -10.83 7.08
C GLY A 513 -23.09 -11.04 8.58
N ALA A 514 -23.86 -11.91 9.23
CA ALA A 514 -23.70 -12.24 10.64
C ALA A 514 -22.38 -12.97 10.91
N ASN A 515 -21.93 -13.85 10.00
CA ASN A 515 -20.64 -14.53 10.14
C ASN A 515 -19.47 -13.56 9.90
N ILE A 516 -19.59 -12.64 8.94
CA ILE A 516 -18.62 -11.55 8.75
C ILE A 516 -18.57 -10.65 10.00
N ALA A 517 -19.72 -10.22 10.52
CA ALA A 517 -19.79 -9.41 11.73
C ALA A 517 -19.17 -10.11 12.95
N ARG A 518 -19.36 -11.44 13.08
CA ARG A 518 -18.71 -12.26 14.12
C ARG A 518 -17.19 -12.27 13.96
N LEU A 519 -16.69 -12.43 12.74
CA LEU A 519 -15.25 -12.38 12.47
C LEU A 519 -14.63 -11.03 12.86
N LEU A 520 -15.40 -9.95 12.74
CA LEU A 520 -14.97 -8.59 13.09
C LEU A 520 -15.15 -8.23 14.57
N VAL A 521 -15.62 -9.13 15.45
CA VAL A 521 -15.77 -8.86 16.89
C VAL A 521 -14.47 -8.34 17.54
N PRO A 522 -13.28 -8.94 17.33
CA PRO A 522 -12.05 -8.45 17.96
C PRO A 522 -11.68 -7.04 17.52
N LEU A 523 -11.92 -6.68 16.25
CA LEU A 523 -11.70 -5.34 15.72
C LEU A 523 -12.62 -4.32 16.40
N ARG A 524 -13.90 -4.66 16.57
CA ARG A 524 -14.90 -3.79 17.22
C ARG A 524 -14.58 -3.58 18.70
N LEU A 525 -14.16 -4.63 19.41
CA LEU A 525 -13.71 -4.53 20.80
C LEU A 525 -12.42 -3.70 20.93
N GLY A 526 -11.49 -3.85 20.00
CA GLY A 526 -10.26 -3.05 19.95
C GLY A 526 -10.53 -1.57 19.70
N ALA A 527 -11.42 -1.25 18.75
CA ALA A 527 -11.84 0.12 18.49
C ALA A 527 -12.57 0.74 19.69
N ALA A 528 -13.42 -0.02 20.37
CA ALA A 528 -14.07 0.42 21.61
C ALA A 528 -13.07 0.72 22.73
N LEU A 529 -12.04 -0.11 22.89
CA LEU A 529 -10.96 0.10 23.86
C LEU A 529 -10.14 1.35 23.54
N ALA A 530 -9.76 1.55 22.28
CA ALA A 530 -9.00 2.72 21.86
C ALA A 530 -9.82 4.02 22.04
N LEU A 531 -11.14 3.94 21.88
CA LEU A 531 -12.05 5.08 22.04
C LEU A 531 -12.39 5.39 23.51
N ALA A 532 -12.26 4.41 24.42
CA ALA A 532 -12.67 4.54 25.83
C ALA A 532 -12.00 5.70 26.59
N PRO A 533 -10.67 5.95 26.50
CA PRO A 533 -10.04 7.10 27.15
C PRO A 533 -10.58 8.44 26.63
N TRP A 534 -10.79 8.55 25.31
CA TRP A 534 -11.32 9.78 24.72
C TRP A 534 -12.76 10.07 25.19
N VAL A 535 -13.60 9.03 25.28
CA VAL A 535 -14.96 9.15 25.81
C VAL A 535 -14.96 9.57 27.27
N ASP A 536 -14.01 9.08 28.06
CA ASP A 536 -13.84 9.48 29.45
C ASP A 536 -13.55 10.98 29.55
N GLU A 537 -12.54 11.46 28.84
CA GLU A 537 -12.10 12.85 28.88
C GLU A 537 -13.12 13.83 28.27
N ASN A 538 -13.78 13.45 27.17
CA ASN A 538 -14.53 14.38 26.32
C ASN A 538 -16.05 14.24 26.41
N ILE A 539 -16.56 13.16 26.98
CA ILE A 539 -18.01 12.96 27.16
C ILE A 539 -18.35 12.84 28.64
N ILE A 540 -17.69 11.96 29.38
CA ILE A 540 -18.04 11.67 30.77
C ILE A 540 -17.52 12.76 31.71
N ASN A 541 -16.23 13.11 31.62
CA ASN A 541 -15.55 14.06 32.49
C ASN A 541 -15.33 15.43 31.81
N ARG A 542 -16.15 15.77 30.82
CA ARG A 542 -16.05 17.01 30.04
C ARG A 542 -16.30 18.24 30.93
N GLY A 543 -15.23 18.74 31.56
CA GLY A 543 -15.27 19.91 32.46
C GLY A 543 -14.39 19.79 33.72
N GLY A 544 -13.77 18.64 34.01
CA GLY A 544 -12.95 18.46 35.22
C GLY A 544 -11.54 19.06 35.19
N ALA A 545 -11.05 19.49 34.02
CA ALA A 545 -9.67 19.95 33.84
C ALA A 545 -9.40 21.42 34.25
N SER A 546 -10.34 22.07 34.96
CA SER A 546 -10.18 23.46 35.45
C SER A 546 -9.90 23.59 36.95
N GLU A 547 -9.70 22.50 37.67
CA GLU A 547 -9.31 22.52 39.09
C GLU A 547 -8.18 21.51 39.36
N GLU A 548 -6.98 21.78 38.86
CA GLU A 548 -5.70 21.40 39.49
C GLU A 548 -4.53 22.22 38.95
#